data_AF-A0A8K0MH73-F1
#
_entry.id   AF-A0A8K0MH73-F1
#
_cell.length_a   1.000
_cell.length_b   1.000
_cell.length_c   1.000
_cell.angle_alpha   90.00
_cell.angle_beta   90.00
_cell.angle_gamma   90.00
#
_symmetry.space_group_name_H-M   'P 1'
#
loop_
_entity.id
_entity.type
_entity.pdbx_description
1 polymer ?
#
loop_
_entity_poly.entity_id
_entity_poly.type
_entity_poly.pdbx_seq_one_letter_code
_entity_poly.pdbx_strand_id
1 'polypeptide(L)'
;MYQQGRGSAVHTISTTNVATLLLIMCLVVGLEHVDAASFTVGDSSGWSFGAQNWPQGKRFRAGDVLIFNYDPTVHNVVAVDKEGYRSCRAPASADVYKTGKDRIKVVKGLNYFICGFPGHCDSGMKIAVNAVLYLYCMPYVSVCVIPFHL
;
A
#
# COMPACT_ATOMS: atom_id res chain seq x y z
N MET A 1 -40.63 -67.06 9.64
CA MET A 1 -40.78 -65.61 9.83
C MET A 1 -40.19 -65.32 11.20
N TYR A 2 -39.00 -64.75 11.37
CA TYR A 2 -38.59 -63.38 11.06
C TYR A 2 -37.05 -63.35 11.15
N GLN A 3 -36.32 -62.83 10.15
CA GLN A 3 -34.89 -62.56 10.29
C GLN A 3 -34.72 -61.13 10.83
N GLN A 4 -34.09 -61.01 11.99
CA GLN A 4 -33.82 -59.73 12.64
C GLN A 4 -32.49 -59.16 12.10
N GLY A 5 -32.57 -58.24 11.15
CA GLY A 5 -31.42 -57.49 10.64
C GLY A 5 -30.91 -56.49 11.68
N ARG A 6 -29.71 -56.73 12.21
CA ARG A 6 -28.96 -55.75 13.01
C ARG A 6 -28.39 -54.67 12.08
N GLY A 7 -29.13 -53.59 11.91
CA GLY A 7 -28.60 -52.36 11.34
C GLY A 7 -27.73 -51.65 12.37
N SER A 8 -26.41 -51.65 12.18
CA SER A 8 -25.53 -50.77 12.92
C SER A 8 -25.79 -49.33 12.46
N ALA A 9 -26.38 -48.52 13.33
CA ALA A 9 -26.49 -47.08 13.12
C ALA A 9 -25.07 -46.51 13.10
N VAL A 10 -24.54 -46.29 11.90
CA VAL A 10 -23.34 -45.48 11.71
C VAL A 10 -23.72 -44.08 12.15
N HIS A 11 -23.21 -43.69 13.31
CA HIS A 11 -23.19 -42.31 13.79
C HIS A 11 -22.59 -41.43 12.67
N THR A 12 -23.44 -40.83 11.84
CA THR A 12 -23.09 -39.76 10.90
C THR A 12 -23.04 -38.41 11.65
N ILE A 13 -22.52 -38.43 12.88
CA ILE A 13 -22.21 -37.22 13.61
C ILE A 13 -20.89 -36.66 13.03
N SER A 14 -21.05 -35.59 12.26
CA SER A 14 -20.07 -34.50 12.09
C SER A 14 -18.89 -34.69 11.12
N THR A 15 -18.85 -35.69 10.24
CA THR A 15 -17.81 -35.74 9.18
C THR A 15 -17.97 -34.61 8.16
N THR A 16 -19.21 -34.23 7.84
CA THR A 16 -19.53 -33.05 7.02
C THR A 16 -19.01 -31.78 7.67
N ASN A 17 -19.27 -31.57 8.95
CA ASN A 17 -18.85 -30.37 9.68
C ASN A 17 -17.32 -30.22 9.71
N VAL A 18 -16.58 -31.30 9.97
CA VAL A 18 -15.11 -31.26 9.99
C VAL A 18 -14.55 -31.00 8.58
N ALA A 19 -15.07 -31.67 7.54
CA ALA A 19 -14.64 -31.44 6.16
C ALA A 19 -14.96 -30.02 5.67
N THR A 20 -16.15 -29.48 6.00
CA THR A 20 -16.52 -28.10 5.67
C THR A 20 -15.69 -27.09 6.44
N LEU A 21 -15.36 -27.34 7.71
CA LEU A 21 -14.51 -26.46 8.50
C LEU A 21 -13.07 -26.44 7.97
N LEU A 22 -12.53 -27.59 7.55
CA LEU A 22 -11.21 -27.67 6.92
C LEU A 22 -11.19 -26.97 5.56
N LEU A 23 -12.26 -27.08 4.77
CA LEU A 23 -12.38 -26.40 3.48
C LEU A 23 -12.49 -24.88 3.65
N ILE A 24 -13.27 -24.41 4.61
CA ILE A 24 -13.34 -22.98 4.98
C ILE A 24 -11.99 -22.49 5.49
N MET A 25 -11.29 -23.28 6.32
CA MET A 25 -9.94 -22.95 6.80
C MET A 25 -8.95 -22.83 5.63
N CYS A 26 -8.96 -23.75 4.67
CA CYS A 26 -8.13 -23.66 3.46
C CYS A 26 -8.44 -22.41 2.62
N LEU A 27 -9.71 -22.02 2.50
CA LEU A 27 -10.11 -20.81 1.78
C LEU A 27 -9.65 -19.53 2.50
N VAL A 28 -9.70 -19.50 3.84
CA VAL A 28 -9.26 -18.35 4.64
C VAL A 28 -7.73 -18.23 4.68
N VAL A 29 -6.99 -19.34 4.70
CA VAL A 29 -5.51 -19.34 4.68
C VAL A 29 -4.95 -18.83 3.33
N GLY A 30 -5.73 -18.89 2.26
CA GLY A 30 -5.37 -18.33 0.95
C GLY A 30 -5.56 -16.81 0.83
N LEU A 31 -6.16 -16.16 1.82
CA LEU A 31 -6.32 -14.70 1.85
C LEU A 31 -5.04 -14.07 2.41
N GLU A 32 -4.16 -13.60 1.54
CA GLU A 32 -3.06 -12.75 1.98
C GLU A 32 -3.63 -11.41 2.50
N HIS A 33 -3.19 -11.00 3.69
CA HIS A 33 -3.54 -9.71 4.25
C HIS A 33 -2.89 -8.59 3.43
N VAL A 34 -3.71 -7.81 2.72
CA VAL A 34 -3.30 -6.55 2.11
C VAL A 34 -3.29 -5.47 3.18
N ASP A 35 -2.19 -5.34 3.91
CA ASP A 35 -1.97 -4.14 4.73
C ASP A 35 -1.24 -3.06 3.93
N ALA A 36 -1.58 -1.80 4.18
CA ALA A 36 -0.91 -0.65 3.60
C ALA A 36 0.40 -0.39 4.34
N ALA A 37 1.52 -0.44 3.63
CA ALA A 37 2.82 -0.21 4.23
C ALA A 37 3.02 1.29 4.53
N SER A 38 3.83 1.59 5.54
CA SER A 38 4.27 2.96 5.84
C SER A 38 5.77 3.11 5.59
N PHE A 39 6.16 4.15 4.86
CA PHE A 39 7.55 4.47 4.53
C PHE A 39 7.93 5.83 5.07
N THR A 40 8.96 5.90 5.90
CA THR A 40 9.55 7.17 6.33
C THR A 40 10.46 7.71 5.23
N VAL A 41 10.06 8.84 4.64
CA VAL A 41 10.81 9.47 3.55
C VAL A 41 12.17 9.94 4.06
N GLY A 42 13.24 9.55 3.37
CA GLY A 42 14.63 9.83 3.75
C GLY A 42 15.15 8.99 4.92
N ASP A 43 14.40 7.97 5.36
CA ASP A 43 14.78 7.07 6.45
C ASP A 43 15.17 7.85 7.73
N SER A 44 16.41 7.71 8.22
CA SER A 44 16.89 8.46 9.40
C SER A 44 17.16 9.94 9.13
N SER A 45 17.36 10.34 7.87
CA SER A 45 17.60 11.74 7.48
C SER A 45 16.31 12.56 7.40
N GLY A 46 15.15 11.90 7.35
CA GLY A 46 13.85 12.56 7.18
C GLY A 46 13.70 13.27 5.83
N TRP A 47 12.70 14.14 5.76
CA TRP A 47 12.47 14.95 4.57
C TRP A 47 13.48 16.09 4.52
N SER A 48 14.50 15.93 3.67
CA SER A 48 15.66 16.84 3.58
C SER A 48 16.22 16.90 2.15
N PHE A 49 17.24 17.73 1.95
CA PHE A 49 17.99 17.84 0.69
C PHE A 49 18.56 16.49 0.25
N GLY A 50 18.68 16.27 -1.07
CA GLY A 50 19.22 15.01 -1.60
C GLY A 50 18.27 13.80 -1.54
N ALA A 51 16.99 13.99 -1.19
CA ALA A 51 16.02 12.92 -1.05
C ALA A 51 15.63 12.23 -2.39
N GLN A 52 15.98 12.78 -3.55
CA GLN A 52 15.51 12.31 -4.86
C GLN A 52 15.81 10.84 -5.18
N ASN A 53 16.84 10.27 -4.57
CA ASN A 53 17.21 8.86 -4.78
C ASN A 53 16.64 7.93 -3.70
N TRP A 54 16.05 8.46 -2.62
CA TRP A 54 15.46 7.65 -1.54
C TRP A 54 14.43 6.61 -2.04
N PRO A 55 13.59 6.88 -3.06
CA PRO A 55 12.67 5.88 -3.60
C PRO A 55 13.36 4.68 -4.29
N GLN A 56 14.65 4.77 -4.64
CA GLN A 56 15.34 3.72 -5.38
C GLN A 56 15.38 2.40 -4.60
N GLY A 57 15.04 1.30 -5.27
CA GLY A 57 14.99 -0.04 -4.67
C GLY A 57 13.74 -0.31 -3.82
N LYS A 58 12.89 0.69 -3.57
CA LYS A 58 11.64 0.52 -2.84
C LYS A 58 10.49 0.18 -3.79
N ARG A 59 9.55 -0.64 -3.31
CA ARG A 59 8.34 -1.03 -4.05
C ARG A 59 7.13 -0.47 -3.33
N PHE A 60 6.46 0.48 -3.97
CA PHE A 60 5.27 1.11 -3.42
C PHE A 60 4.01 0.50 -4.04
N ARG A 61 2.96 0.43 -3.24
CA ARG A 61 1.64 -0.02 -3.63
C ARG A 61 0.63 1.09 -3.40
N ALA A 62 -0.41 1.12 -4.24
CA ALA A 62 -1.50 2.06 -4.04
C ALA A 62 -2.12 1.84 -2.66
N GLY A 63 -2.27 2.91 -1.88
CA GLY A 63 -2.72 2.87 -0.49
C GLY A 63 -1.60 2.95 0.55
N ASP A 64 -0.34 2.68 0.18
CA ASP A 64 0.80 2.86 1.08
C ASP A 64 0.91 4.32 1.54
N VAL A 65 1.50 4.53 2.72
CA VAL A 65 1.64 5.84 3.36
C VAL A 65 3.10 6.28 3.32
N LEU A 66 3.35 7.48 2.80
CA LEU A 66 4.62 8.18 2.97
C LEU A 66 4.54 9.07 4.21
N ILE A 67 5.52 8.94 5.09
CA ILE A 67 5.66 9.74 6.31
C ILE A 67 6.80 10.73 6.09
N PHE A 68 6.47 12.01 6.06
CA PHE A 68 7.42 13.10 5.92
C PHE A 68 7.67 13.74 7.28
N ASN A 69 8.89 13.57 7.80
CA ASN A 69 9.33 14.21 9.05
C ASN A 69 10.27 15.36 8.73
N TYR A 70 9.96 16.58 9.19
CA TYR A 70 10.76 17.78 8.94
C TYR A 70 10.41 18.91 9.93
N ASP A 71 11.26 19.94 9.99
CA ASP A 71 10.92 21.19 10.66
C ASP A 71 10.00 22.04 9.76
N PRO A 72 8.72 22.26 10.14
CA PRO A 72 7.75 22.96 9.31
C PRO A 72 8.03 24.46 9.16
N THR A 73 8.97 25.02 9.92
CA THR A 73 9.38 26.42 9.79
C THR A 73 10.27 26.66 8.57
N VAL A 74 10.99 25.63 8.12
CA VAL A 74 11.95 25.70 7.01
C VAL A 74 11.62 24.79 5.83
N HIS A 75 10.69 23.84 6.01
CA HIS A 75 10.31 22.88 4.99
C HIS A 75 8.80 22.69 4.92
N ASN A 76 8.32 22.23 3.77
CA ASN A 76 6.96 21.75 3.56
C ASN A 76 6.98 20.57 2.58
N VAL A 77 5.82 19.98 2.35
CA VAL A 77 5.62 18.99 1.28
C VAL A 77 4.52 19.51 0.37
N VAL A 78 4.77 19.49 -0.93
CA VAL A 78 3.80 19.91 -1.94
C VAL A 78 3.61 18.76 -2.92
N ALA A 79 2.37 18.30 -3.07
CA ALA A 79 2.02 17.34 -4.10
C ALA A 79 1.93 18.08 -5.45
N VAL A 80 2.63 17.56 -6.46
CA VAL A 80 2.69 18.16 -7.79
C VAL A 80 2.48 17.11 -8.87
N ASP A 81 2.31 17.57 -10.11
CA ASP A 81 2.38 16.70 -11.27
C ASP A 81 3.84 16.51 -11.75
N LYS A 82 3.98 15.80 -12.85
CA LYS A 82 5.28 15.52 -13.47
C LYS A 82 6.00 16.79 -13.94
N GLU A 83 5.27 17.81 -14.38
CA GLU A 83 5.86 19.07 -14.84
C GLU A 83 6.36 19.85 -13.64
N GLY A 84 5.53 20.03 -12.60
CA GLY A 84 5.89 20.72 -11.38
C GLY A 84 7.09 20.09 -10.65
N TYR A 85 7.22 18.77 -10.70
CA TYR A 85 8.40 18.06 -10.21
C TYR A 85 9.68 18.37 -11.00
N ARG A 86 9.57 18.49 -12.33
CA ARG A 86 10.69 18.78 -13.22
C ARG A 86 11.13 20.23 -13.13
N SER A 87 10.16 21.14 -13.12
CA SER A 87 10.40 22.59 -13.09
C SER A 87 10.56 23.15 -11.68
N CYS A 88 10.35 22.33 -10.64
CA CYS A 88 10.32 22.76 -9.24
C CYS A 88 9.31 23.90 -8.99
N ARG A 89 8.12 23.78 -9.59
CA ARG A 89 7.05 24.77 -9.47
C ARG A 89 5.74 24.08 -9.11
N ALA A 90 5.09 24.54 -8.06
CA ALA A 90 3.76 24.08 -7.69
C ALA A 90 2.69 24.99 -8.30
N PRO A 91 1.61 24.45 -8.90
CA PRO A 91 0.44 25.26 -9.25
C PRO A 91 -0.23 25.82 -8.00
N ALA A 92 -1.00 26.89 -8.14
CA ALA A 92 -1.71 27.51 -7.01
C ALA A 92 -2.72 26.57 -6.33
N SER A 93 -3.21 25.56 -7.05
CA SER A 93 -4.15 24.56 -6.57
C SER A 93 -3.48 23.31 -5.95
N ALA A 94 -2.14 23.31 -5.79
CA ALA A 94 -1.44 22.16 -5.26
C ALA A 94 -1.78 21.92 -3.78
N ASP A 95 -1.85 20.65 -3.38
CA ASP A 95 -1.98 20.28 -1.99
C ASP A 95 -0.65 20.55 -1.27
N VAL A 96 -0.71 21.38 -0.21
CA VAL A 96 0.46 21.78 0.58
C VAL A 96 0.30 21.30 2.02
N TYR A 97 1.27 20.53 2.49
CA TYR A 97 1.33 19.96 3.82
C TYR A 97 2.41 20.66 4.64
N LYS A 98 2.12 20.97 5.91
CA LYS A 98 2.95 21.85 6.77
C LYS A 98 2.98 21.41 8.23
N THR A 99 2.61 20.16 8.55
CA THR A 99 2.58 19.73 9.96
C THR A 99 3.95 19.34 10.47
N GLY A 100 4.88 18.99 9.58
CA GLY A 100 6.22 18.48 9.95
C GLY A 100 6.23 16.98 10.26
N LYS A 101 5.06 16.34 10.22
CA LYS A 101 4.88 14.89 10.38
C LYS A 101 3.75 14.38 9.47
N ASP A 102 3.78 14.82 8.22
CA ASP A 102 2.70 14.61 7.28
C ASP A 102 2.65 13.15 6.80
N ARG A 103 1.44 12.59 6.74
CA ARG A 103 1.18 11.20 6.34
C ARG A 103 0.34 11.22 5.07
N ILE A 104 0.93 10.85 3.95
CA ILE A 104 0.30 10.98 2.63
C ILE A 104 0.15 9.60 2.01
N LYS A 105 -1.09 9.21 1.67
CA LYS A 105 -1.35 7.97 0.93
C LYS A 105 -0.97 8.16 -0.54
N VAL A 106 -0.21 7.22 -1.11
CA VAL A 106 0.09 7.22 -2.54
C VAL A 106 -0.99 6.52 -3.34
N VAL A 107 -1.37 7.11 -4.47
CA VAL A 107 -2.35 6.53 -5.39
C VAL A 107 -1.66 5.72 -6.48
N LYS A 108 -2.41 4.86 -7.18
CA LYS A 108 -1.86 4.11 -8.32
C LYS A 108 -1.17 5.04 -9.32
N GLY A 109 0.03 4.66 -9.75
CA GLY A 109 0.83 5.39 -10.72
C GLY A 109 1.89 6.28 -10.08
N LEU A 110 2.27 7.32 -10.80
CA LEU A 110 3.33 8.24 -10.40
C LEU A 110 2.78 9.32 -9.46
N ASN A 111 3.40 9.44 -8.29
CA ASN A 111 3.13 10.45 -7.28
C ASN A 111 4.40 11.31 -7.14
N TYR A 112 4.26 12.63 -7.15
CA TYR A 112 5.40 13.55 -7.08
C TYR A 112 5.24 14.51 -5.90
N PHE A 113 6.33 14.66 -5.16
CA PHE A 113 6.38 15.53 -4.00
C PHE A 113 7.64 16.39 -4.05
N ILE A 114 7.50 17.68 -3.72
CA ILE A 114 8.60 18.64 -3.64
C ILE A 114 8.54 19.43 -2.34
N CYS A 115 9.64 20.03 -1.94
CA CYS A 115 9.63 21.14 -1.00
C CYS A 115 9.47 22.44 -1.80
N GLY A 116 8.46 23.24 -1.45
CA GLY A 116 8.11 24.49 -2.13
C GLY A 116 8.91 25.70 -1.66
N PHE A 117 9.80 25.56 -0.68
CA PHE A 117 10.67 26.65 -0.25
C PHE A 117 11.69 26.98 -1.36
N PRO A 118 11.98 28.27 -1.61
CA PRO A 118 12.86 28.69 -2.71
C PRO A 118 14.21 27.96 -2.71
N GLY A 119 14.56 27.34 -3.84
CA GLY A 119 15.82 26.61 -4.02
C GLY A 119 15.87 25.20 -3.42
N HIS A 120 14.89 24.78 -2.61
CA HIS A 120 14.94 23.48 -1.95
C HIS A 120 14.71 22.31 -2.92
N CYS A 121 13.68 22.42 -3.76
CA CYS A 121 13.41 21.42 -4.80
C CYS A 121 14.58 21.28 -5.78
N ASP A 122 15.17 22.40 -6.21
CA ASP A 122 16.34 22.40 -7.12
C ASP A 122 17.56 21.75 -6.47
N SER A 123 17.66 21.84 -5.14
CA SER A 123 18.69 21.19 -4.32
C SER A 123 18.38 19.72 -4.00
N GLY A 124 17.44 19.10 -4.72
CA GLY A 124 17.13 17.67 -4.60
C GLY A 124 16.11 17.32 -3.51
N MET A 125 15.47 18.29 -2.87
CA MET A 125 14.39 18.04 -1.91
C MET A 125 13.06 17.74 -2.63
N LYS A 126 13.05 16.62 -3.36
CA LYS A 126 11.93 16.14 -4.18
C LYS A 126 11.98 14.63 -4.30
N ILE A 127 10.82 13.97 -4.45
CA ILE A 127 10.75 12.53 -4.75
C ILE A 127 9.67 12.21 -5.79
N ALA A 128 9.91 11.15 -6.55
CA ALA A 128 8.94 10.55 -7.45
C ALA A 128 8.74 9.08 -7.05
N VAL A 129 7.50 8.70 -6.79
CA VAL A 129 7.12 7.36 -6.32
C VAL A 129 6.16 6.75 -7.33
N ASN A 130 6.46 5.55 -7.82
CA ASN A 130 5.55 4.78 -8.66
C ASN A 130 4.88 3.69 -7.81
N ALA A 131 3.59 3.85 -7.55
CA ALA A 131 2.81 2.89 -6.78
C ALA A 131 2.00 1.99 -7.70
N VAL A 132 2.19 0.68 -7.60
CA VAL A 132 1.43 -0.30 -8.41
C VAL A 132 0.16 -0.73 -7.68
N LEU A 133 -0.87 -1.17 -8.41
CA LEU A 133 -1.95 -1.91 -7.77
C LEU A 133 -1.42 -3.26 -7.30
N TYR A 134 -2.05 -3.81 -6.27
CA TYR A 134 -1.97 -5.24 -5.99
C TYR A 134 -2.50 -5.99 -7.22
N LEU A 135 -1.59 -6.39 -8.11
CA LEU A 135 -1.89 -7.48 -9.03
C LEU A 135 -1.66 -8.75 -8.23
N TYR A 136 -2.72 -9.29 -7.64
CA TYR A 136 -2.74 -10.70 -7.30
C TYR A 136 -2.80 -11.48 -8.62
N CYS A 137 -1.65 -11.71 -9.24
CA CYS A 137 -1.49 -12.90 -10.06
C CYS A 137 -1.09 -13.99 -9.08
N MET A 138 -2.07 -14.72 -8.56
CA MET A 138 -1.78 -15.94 -7.81
C MET A 138 -0.92 -16.81 -8.74
N PRO A 139 0.28 -17.25 -8.35
CA PRO A 139 1.13 -18.06 -9.22
C PRO A 139 0.48 -19.39 -9.61
N TYR A 140 -0.63 -19.75 -8.96
CA TYR A 140 -1.35 -21.01 -9.14
C TYR A 140 -2.71 -20.90 -9.84
N VAL A 141 -3.34 -19.72 -9.87
CA VAL A 141 -4.64 -19.53 -10.54
C VAL A 141 -4.56 -18.24 -11.35
N SER A 142 -4.73 -18.34 -12.67
CA SER A 142 -4.66 -17.23 -13.63
C SER A 142 -5.80 -16.21 -13.50
N VAL A 143 -6.21 -15.88 -12.28
CA VAL A 143 -7.30 -14.98 -11.96
C VAL A 143 -6.71 -13.74 -11.29
N CYS A 144 -6.74 -12.62 -12.01
CA CYS A 144 -6.37 -11.32 -11.46
C CYS A 144 -7.60 -10.72 -10.74
N VAL A 145 -7.63 -10.78 -9.41
CA VAL A 145 -8.64 -10.07 -8.63
C VAL A 145 -8.20 -8.62 -8.41
N ILE A 146 -8.99 -7.69 -8.95
CA ILE A 146 -8.88 -6.26 -8.64
C ILE A 146 -9.44 -6.08 -7.22
N PRO A 147 -8.72 -5.47 -6.27
CA PRO A 147 -9.33 -5.12 -4.99
C PRO A 147 -10.40 -4.06 -5.27
N PHE A 148 -11.67 -4.47 -5.21
CA PHE A 148 -12.80 -3.56 -5.17
C PHE A 148 -12.68 -2.75 -3.87
N HIS A 149 -12.55 -1.43 -3.99
CA HIS A 149 -12.87 -0.52 -2.88
C HIS A 149 -14.40 -0.46 -2.78
N LEU A 150 -14.92 -0.86 -1.61
CA LEU A 150 -16.23 -0.44 -1.12
C LEU A 150 -16.18 1.04 -0.72
#